data_AF-A0AAW3S6R9-F1
#
_entry.id   AF-A0AAW3S6R9-F1
#
_cell.length_a   1.000
_cell.length_b   1.000
_cell.length_c   1.000
_cell.angle_alpha   90.00
_cell.angle_beta   90.00
_cell.angle_gamma   90.00
#
_symmetry.space_group_name_H-M   'P 1'
#
loop_
_entity.id
_entity.type
_entity.pdbx_description
1 polymer ?
#
loop_
_entity_poly.entity_id
_entity_poly.type
_entity_poly.pdbx_seq_one_letter_code
_entity_poly.pdbx_strand_id
1 'polypeptide(L)'
;MWWSLSLGPPPTKQERARMELAKTGPCMACLALQMQELLEPELVVYGCDYNHAKSGNSRRGHFFGFALCVWHHRRIPMEGNTFATMRQIYGPSLMDGSRTFHETYGSDDELIANQTYINELRAAA
;
A
#
# COMPACT_ATOMS: atom_id res chain seq x y z
N MET A 1 7.75 28.17 -7.59
CA MET A 1 6.74 27.11 -7.44
C MET A 1 7.13 25.96 -8.37
N TRP A 2 7.78 24.94 -7.85
CA TRP A 2 8.20 23.77 -8.62
C TRP A 2 7.20 22.64 -8.35
N TRP A 3 6.18 22.53 -9.18
CA TRP A 3 5.28 21.38 -9.16
C TRP A 3 6.01 20.23 -9.86
N SER A 4 6.29 19.16 -9.11
CA SER A 4 6.96 17.98 -9.66
C SER A 4 5.97 17.24 -10.57
N LEU A 5 6.30 17.20 -11.86
CA LEU A 5 5.59 16.46 -12.91
C LEU A 5 5.53 14.97 -12.56
N SER A 6 4.33 14.50 -12.21
CA SER A 6 3.96 13.11 -12.44
C SER A 6 4.09 12.84 -13.95
N LEU A 7 5.10 12.08 -14.37
CA LEU A 7 5.46 11.80 -15.78
C LEU A 7 4.40 10.99 -16.58
N GLY A 8 3.15 10.92 -16.13
CA GLY A 8 2.06 10.20 -16.78
C GLY A 8 0.78 11.02 -16.86
N PRO A 9 -0.16 10.66 -17.75
CA PRO A 9 -1.45 11.32 -17.86
C PRO A 9 -2.19 11.28 -16.51
N PRO A 10 -3.12 12.21 -16.24
CA PRO A 10 -3.97 12.12 -15.06
C PRO A 10 -4.83 10.84 -15.10
N PRO A 11 -5.24 10.29 -13.94
CA PRO A 11 -6.09 9.11 -13.92
C PRO A 11 -7.46 9.42 -14.54
N THR A 12 -7.95 8.47 -15.33
CA THR A 12 -9.33 8.40 -15.79
C THR A 12 -10.32 8.37 -14.61
N LYS A 13 -11.61 8.56 -14.89
CA LYS A 13 -12.65 8.48 -13.84
C LYS A 13 -12.65 7.12 -13.12
N GLN A 14 -12.47 6.02 -13.87
CA GLN A 14 -12.45 4.66 -13.31
C GLN A 14 -11.19 4.42 -12.47
N GLU A 15 -10.02 4.83 -12.96
CA GLU A 15 -8.77 4.74 -12.21
C GLU A 15 -8.85 5.53 -10.90
N ARG A 16 -9.37 6.76 -10.97
CA ARG A 16 -9.57 7.59 -9.78
C ARG A 16 -10.52 6.94 -8.79
N ALA A 17 -11.65 6.39 -9.24
CA ALA A 17 -12.60 5.71 -8.37
C ALA A 17 -11.96 4.51 -7.66
N ARG A 18 -11.19 3.68 -8.38
CA ARG A 18 -10.41 2.58 -7.77
C ARG A 18 -9.44 3.10 -6.72
N MET A 19 -8.66 4.13 -7.06
CA MET A 19 -7.65 4.71 -6.17
C MET A 19 -8.28 5.25 -4.89
N GLU A 20 -9.36 6.03 -4.99
CA GLU A 20 -10.04 6.59 -3.82
C GLU A 20 -10.68 5.50 -2.95
N LEU A 21 -11.26 4.45 -3.54
CA LEU A 21 -11.75 3.30 -2.78
C LEU A 21 -10.61 2.58 -2.05
N ALA A 22 -9.47 2.36 -2.72
CA ALA A 22 -8.30 1.75 -2.10
C ALA A 22 -7.77 2.59 -0.93
N LYS A 23 -7.69 3.92 -1.07
CA LYS A 23 -7.21 4.83 -0.01
C LYS A 23 -8.06 4.80 1.25
N THR A 24 -9.36 4.52 1.16
CA THR A 24 -10.20 4.38 2.37
C THR A 24 -10.13 2.99 3.00
N GLY A 25 -9.46 2.04 2.32
CA GLY A 25 -9.36 0.65 2.74
C GLY A 25 -8.13 0.33 3.59
N PRO A 26 -7.88 -0.96 3.82
CA PRO A 26 -6.74 -1.42 4.61
C PRO A 26 -5.42 -1.28 3.84
N CYS A 27 -4.32 -1.18 4.58
CA CYS A 27 -2.97 -1.33 4.06
C CYS A 27 -2.75 -2.76 3.59
N MET A 28 -2.35 -2.95 2.32
CA MET A 28 -2.13 -4.29 1.76
C MET A 28 -0.97 -5.03 2.42
N ALA A 29 0.05 -4.33 2.93
CA ALA A 29 1.14 -4.97 3.67
C ALA A 29 0.73 -5.40 5.09
N CYS A 30 -0.09 -4.60 5.79
CA CYS A 30 -0.69 -5.04 7.06
C CYS A 30 -1.60 -6.25 6.84
N LEU A 31 -2.43 -6.22 5.79
CA LEU A 31 -3.32 -7.33 5.46
C LEU A 31 -2.53 -8.60 5.10
N ALA A 32 -1.41 -8.47 4.38
CA ALA A 32 -0.53 -9.61 4.10
C ALA A 32 0.04 -10.26 5.37
N LEU A 33 0.39 -9.48 6.40
CA LEU A 33 0.79 -10.02 7.70
C LEU A 33 -0.38 -10.67 8.43
N GLN A 34 -1.55 -10.06 8.41
CA GLN A 34 -2.75 -10.59 9.04
C GLN A 34 -3.17 -11.93 8.41
N MET A 35 -3.09 -12.05 7.08
CA MET A 35 -3.34 -13.30 6.35
C MET A 35 -2.31 -14.41 6.67
N GLN A 36 -1.11 -14.03 7.14
CA GLN A 36 -0.08 -14.94 7.63
C GLN A 36 -0.20 -15.21 9.14
N GLU A 37 -1.24 -14.69 9.80
CA GLU A 37 -1.42 -14.78 11.26
C GLU A 37 -0.26 -14.13 12.06
N LEU A 38 0.42 -13.16 11.47
CA LEU A 38 1.54 -12.41 12.08
C LEU A 38 1.15 -11.03 12.59
N LEU A 39 -0.09 -10.61 12.35
CA LEU A 39 -0.62 -9.33 12.81
C LEU A 39 -2.09 -9.51 13.21
N GLU A 40 -2.43 -9.05 14.41
CA GLU A 40 -3.82 -9.07 14.89
C GLU A 40 -4.74 -8.23 13.98
N PRO A 41 -5.98 -8.65 13.71
CA PRO A 41 -6.90 -7.94 12.83
C PRO A 41 -7.10 -6.46 13.19
N GLU A 42 -7.14 -6.13 14.48
CA GLU A 42 -7.34 -4.76 15.00
C GLU A 42 -6.16 -3.84 14.71
N LEU A 43 -4.99 -4.39 14.37
CA LEU A 43 -3.79 -3.63 14.02
C LEU A 43 -3.68 -3.34 12.52
N VAL A 44 -4.60 -3.87 11.69
CA VAL A 44 -4.63 -3.53 10.26
C VAL A 44 -5.04 -2.06 10.11
N VAL A 45 -4.15 -1.27 9.53
CA VAL A 45 -4.37 0.18 9.37
C VAL A 45 -5.25 0.46 8.16
N TYR A 46 -6.29 1.28 8.34
CA TYR A 46 -7.17 1.81 7.29
C TYR A 46 -6.90 3.30 7.04
N GLY A 47 -7.31 3.82 5.88
CA GLY A 47 -7.09 5.23 5.54
C GLY A 47 -5.65 5.46 5.08
N CYS A 48 -5.33 4.93 3.91
CA CYS A 48 -3.99 4.77 3.37
C CYS A 48 -3.66 5.72 2.21
N ASP A 49 -2.37 5.82 1.90
CA ASP A 49 -1.89 6.39 0.65
C ASP A 49 -1.94 5.33 -0.47
N TYR A 50 -2.01 5.75 -1.74
CA TYR A 50 -1.99 4.83 -2.90
C TYR A 50 -0.60 4.75 -3.52
N ASN A 51 0.07 3.60 -3.34
CA ASN A 51 1.34 3.30 -3.98
C ASN A 51 1.14 2.88 -5.44
N HIS A 52 1.92 3.44 -6.35
CA HIS A 52 1.93 3.03 -7.76
C HIS A 52 3.07 2.05 -7.98
N ALA A 53 2.75 0.83 -8.43
CA ALA A 53 3.76 -0.15 -8.79
C ALA A 53 4.57 0.34 -10.00
N LYS A 54 5.85 0.00 -10.01
CA LYS A 54 6.80 0.39 -11.06
C LYS A 54 7.39 -0.84 -11.74
N SER A 55 7.70 -0.71 -13.02
CA SER A 55 8.58 -1.62 -13.74
C SER A 55 9.85 -0.85 -14.10
N GLY A 56 10.97 -1.22 -13.48
CA GLY A 56 12.15 -0.37 -13.47
C GLY A 56 11.84 1.00 -12.86
N ASN A 57 12.14 2.08 -13.60
CA ASN A 57 11.88 3.45 -13.14
C ASN A 57 10.51 4.01 -13.58
N SER A 58 9.72 3.24 -14.32
CA SER A 58 8.44 3.68 -14.91
C SER A 58 7.25 3.15 -14.14
N ARG A 59 6.24 3.99 -13.89
CA ARG A 59 4.95 3.54 -13.30
C ARG A 59 4.22 2.62 -14.29
N ARG A 60 3.60 1.56 -13.79
CA ARG A 60 2.85 0.59 -14.62
C ARG A 60 1.48 1.11 -15.08
N GLY A 61 0.96 2.15 -14.44
CA GLY A 61 -0.35 2.76 -14.70
C GLY A 61 -1.12 2.97 -13.39
N HIS A 62 -2.27 3.65 -13.42
CA HIS A 62 -3.01 3.96 -12.19
C HIS A 62 -3.81 2.78 -11.63
N PHE A 63 -4.21 1.83 -12.49
CA PHE A 63 -4.79 0.57 -12.04
C PHE A 63 -3.79 -0.33 -11.28
N PHE A 64 -2.51 -0.19 -11.59
CA PHE A 64 -1.43 -1.02 -11.04
C PHE A 64 -0.85 -0.37 -9.77
N GLY A 65 -1.64 -0.40 -8.71
CA GLY A 65 -1.26 0.10 -7.41
C GLY A 65 -2.07 -0.51 -6.28
N PHE A 66 -1.62 -0.21 -5.07
CA PHE A 66 -2.18 -0.74 -3.83
C PHE A 66 -2.03 0.25 -2.68
N ALA A 67 -2.93 0.15 -1.71
CA ALA A 67 -2.97 1.01 -0.55
C ALA A 67 -1.90 0.61 0.48
N LEU A 68 -1.16 1.59 0.98
CA LEU A 68 -0.18 1.41 2.05
C LEU A 68 -0.38 2.47 3.14
N CYS A 69 -0.28 2.05 4.40
CA CYS A 69 -0.28 2.98 5.52
C CYS A 69 0.96 3.86 5.51
N VAL A 70 0.97 4.89 6.36
CA VAL A 70 2.07 5.86 6.42
C VAL A 70 3.42 5.21 6.75
N TRP A 71 3.42 4.13 7.53
CA TRP A 71 4.62 3.35 7.83
C TRP A 71 5.11 2.59 6.61
N HIS A 72 4.28 1.70 6.04
CA HIS A 72 4.70 0.86 4.92
C HIS A 72 5.01 1.68 3.66
N HIS A 73 4.35 2.82 3.46
CA HIS A 73 4.60 3.69 2.30
C HIS A 73 5.81 4.61 2.49
N ARG A 74 5.87 5.33 3.62
CA ARG A 74 6.77 6.48 3.81
C ARG A 74 7.71 6.34 5.01
N ARG A 75 7.65 5.23 5.74
CA ARG A 75 8.46 4.94 6.93
C ARG A 75 8.34 6.02 8.01
N ILE A 76 7.13 6.56 8.17
CA ILE A 76 6.83 7.49 9.25
C ILE A 76 6.24 6.65 10.40
N PRO A 77 6.85 6.65 11.60
CA PRO A 77 6.27 5.97 12.75
C PRO A 77 4.88 6.52 13.09
N MET A 78 3.95 5.62 13.37
CA MET A 78 2.63 6.02 13.88
C MET A 78 2.75 6.49 15.33
N GLU A 79 1.76 7.26 15.80
CA GLU A 79 1.80 7.88 17.13
C GLU A 79 2.14 6.86 18.24
N GLY A 80 2.96 7.29 19.20
CA GLY A 80 3.42 6.46 20.31
C GLY A 80 4.47 5.39 19.95
N ASN A 81 4.84 5.25 18.67
CA ASN A 81 5.80 4.24 18.23
C ASN A 81 7.16 4.83 17.84
N THR A 82 8.20 4.01 17.97
CA THR A 82 9.54 4.27 17.45
C THR A 82 9.76 3.48 16.16
N PHE A 83 10.81 3.77 15.39
CA PHE A 83 11.17 2.93 14.24
C PHE A 83 11.37 1.45 14.62
N ALA A 84 11.91 1.18 15.81
CA ALA A 84 12.14 -0.18 16.29
C ALA A 84 10.82 -0.89 16.57
N THR A 85 9.89 -0.25 17.28
CA THR A 85 8.57 -0.87 17.56
C THR A 85 7.76 -1.04 16.29
N MET A 86 7.83 -0.08 15.35
CA MET A 86 7.19 -0.22 14.04
C MET A 86 7.75 -1.40 13.23
N ARG A 87 9.07 -1.57 13.19
CA ARG A 87 9.71 -2.73 12.54
C ARG A 87 9.31 -4.05 13.20
N GLN A 88 9.19 -4.07 14.52
CA GLN A 88 8.82 -5.27 15.28
C GLN A 88 7.37 -5.68 15.01
N ILE A 89 6.44 -4.72 14.99
CA ILE A 89 5.00 -5.00 14.85
C ILE A 89 4.63 -5.19 13.38
N TYR A 90 5.09 -4.28 12.52
CA TYR A 90 4.62 -4.18 11.14
C TYR A 90 5.65 -4.63 10.11
N GLY A 91 6.86 -5.02 10.51
CA GLY A 91 7.92 -5.39 9.57
C GLY A 91 8.51 -4.19 8.79
N PRO A 92 9.29 -4.45 7.71
CA PRO A 92 9.94 -3.42 6.90
C PRO A 92 8.95 -2.50 6.17
N SER A 93 9.30 -1.22 6.03
CA SER A 93 8.63 -0.30 5.10
C SER A 93 9.18 -0.45 3.68
N LEU A 94 8.47 0.08 2.69
CA LEU A 94 8.97 0.14 1.32
C LEU A 94 10.27 0.96 1.21
N MET A 95 10.43 1.98 2.07
CA MET A 95 11.63 2.80 2.16
C MET A 95 12.83 2.06 2.77
N ASP A 96 12.63 0.90 3.39
CA ASP A 96 13.72 0.03 3.83
C ASP A 96 14.31 -0.82 2.68
N GLY A 97 13.68 -0.82 1.51
CA GLY A 97 14.13 -1.51 0.30
C GLY A 97 13.04 -2.36 -0.32
N SER A 98 12.81 -2.17 -1.62
CA SER A 98 11.75 -2.87 -2.37
C SER A 98 11.90 -4.39 -2.36
N ARG A 99 13.14 -4.90 -2.44
CA ARG A 99 13.40 -6.34 -2.35
C ARG A 99 12.93 -6.91 -1.00
N THR A 100 13.43 -6.35 0.10
CA THR A 100 13.07 -6.77 1.46
C THR A 100 11.57 -6.66 1.71
N PHE A 101 10.94 -5.61 1.20
CA PHE A 101 9.50 -5.42 1.28
C PHE A 101 8.74 -6.55 0.58
N HIS A 102 9.08 -6.88 -0.66
CA HIS A 102 8.39 -7.93 -1.41
C HIS A 102 8.69 -9.34 -0.90
N GLU A 103 9.89 -9.59 -0.39
CA GLU A 103 10.22 -10.85 0.30
C GLU A 103 9.36 -11.05 1.56
N THR A 104 8.86 -9.97 2.18
CA THR A 104 8.04 -10.06 3.41
C THR A 104 6.54 -10.14 3.13
N TYR A 105 6.02 -9.32 2.20
CA TYR A 105 4.57 -9.15 2.03
C TYR A 105 4.01 -9.72 0.73
N GLY A 106 4.87 -10.22 -0.16
CA GLY A 106 4.51 -10.64 -1.51
C GLY A 106 4.89 -9.62 -2.58
N SER A 107 4.81 -10.07 -3.82
CA SER A 107 5.11 -9.27 -5.02
C SER A 107 4.10 -8.14 -5.25
N ASP A 108 4.49 -7.14 -6.06
CA ASP A 108 3.59 -6.09 -6.52
C ASP A 108 2.29 -6.67 -7.13
N ASP A 109 2.38 -7.75 -7.90
CA ASP A 109 1.21 -8.35 -8.57
C ASP A 109 0.26 -9.00 -7.57
N GLU A 110 0.78 -9.69 -6.55
CA GLU A 110 -0.03 -10.25 -5.46
C GLU A 110 -0.72 -9.15 -4.65
N LEU A 111 0.01 -8.08 -4.30
CA LEU A 111 -0.55 -6.95 -3.56
C LEU A 111 -1.62 -6.19 -4.37
N ILE A 112 -1.44 -6.06 -5.69
CA ILE A 112 -2.45 -5.47 -6.59
C ILE A 112 -3.69 -6.37 -6.69
N ALA A 113 -3.50 -7.70 -6.78
CA ALA A 113 -4.59 -8.66 -6.83
C ALA A 113 -5.42 -8.61 -5.54
N ASN A 114 -4.76 -8.61 -4.38
CA ASN A 114 -5.40 -8.44 -3.08
C ASN A 114 -6.17 -7.12 -2.99
N GLN A 115 -5.57 -6.01 -3.47
CA GLN A 115 -6.27 -4.72 -3.48
C GLN A 115 -7.54 -4.75 -4.33
N THR A 116 -7.50 -5.41 -5.49
CA THR A 116 -8.67 -5.56 -6.36
C THR A 116 -9.77 -6.35 -5.67
N TYR A 117 -9.43 -7.51 -5.12
CA TYR A 117 -10.38 -8.36 -4.41
C TYR A 117 -11.03 -7.63 -3.23
N ILE A 118 -10.24 -6.95 -2.39
CA ILE A 118 -10.77 -6.19 -1.25
C ILE A 118 -11.64 -5.01 -1.69
N ASN A 119 -11.30 -4.33 -2.78
CA ASN A 119 -12.14 -3.28 -3.33
C ASN A 119 -13.48 -3.83 -3.83
N GLU A 120 -13.49 -4.99 -4.50
CA GLU A 120 -14.71 -5.64 -4.96
C GLU A 120 -15.62 -6.04 -3.79
N LEU A 121 -15.05 -6.65 -2.74
CA LEU A 121 -15.79 -6.98 -1.52
C LEU A 121 -16.41 -5.74 -0.86
N ARG A 122 -15.64 -4.65 -0.75
CA ARG A 122 -16.08 -3.40 -0.09
C ARG A 122 -17.05 -2.59 -0.94
N ALA A 123 -17.02 -2.74 -2.26
CA ALA A 123 -17.99 -2.10 -3.14
C ALA A 123 -19.36 -2.81 -3.12
N ALA A 124 -19.40 -4.07 -2.69
CA ALA A 124 -20.61 -4.89 -2.62
C ALA A 124 -21.32 -4.86 -1.25
N ALA A 125 -20.66 -4.35 -0.21
CA ALA A 125 -21.18 -4.20 1.15
C ALA A 125 -21.83 -2.82 1.36
#